data_AF-A0A8C3QDT0-F1
#
_entry.id   AF-A0A8C3QDT0-F1
#
_cell.length_a   1.000
_cell.length_b   1.000
_cell.length_c   1.000
_cell.angle_alpha   90.00
_cell.angle_beta   90.00
_cell.angle_gamma   90.00
#
_symmetry.space_group_name_H-M   'P 1'
#
loop_
_entity.id
_entity.type
_entity.pdbx_description
1 polymer ?
#
loop_
_entity_poly.entity_id
_entity_poly.type
_entity_poly.pdbx_seq_one_letter_code
_entity_poly.pdbx_strand_id
1 'polypeptide(L)'
;MPGVLPAVTLHIAPGTATGARGHGGREGDRQRHRVPARAERRRLPPGRGEVHHEGGTAATNNISATPTFLFFRNKVRIDQYQGADAVGLEDKIKQHLENDPGNSEDTDIPKGYMDLLPFINKAGCECLNESDEHGFENCLRKDSSYLESDCDEQLLITVAFSQPVKLYSMKLQGPDNGQGPKSIKIFINLPRSMDFEEAERSEPTQALQLGPEDIREDGIVQLRYVKFQNVNSVTLFVQSNHGDEETTRITYFTFIGTPVQATNMNDFKRVSSLL
;
A
#
# COMPACT_ATOMS: atom_id res chain seq x y z
N MET A 1 -22.58 -15.45 4.65
CA MET A 1 -22.06 -15.20 3.29
C MET A 1 -20.58 -15.54 3.31
N PRO A 2 -20.05 -16.46 2.48
CA PRO A 2 -18.63 -16.77 2.52
C PRO A 2 -17.84 -15.57 1.98
N GLY A 3 -16.91 -15.08 2.79
CA GLY A 3 -16.08 -13.91 2.52
C GLY A 3 -15.17 -14.13 1.32
N VAL A 4 -15.12 -13.12 0.45
CA VAL A 4 -14.19 -13.07 -0.68
C VAL A 4 -12.84 -12.60 -0.14
N LEU A 5 -11.90 -13.52 0.03
CA LEU A 5 -10.50 -13.23 0.37
C LEU A 5 -9.88 -12.28 -0.68
N PRO A 6 -9.07 -11.28 -0.30
CA PRO A 6 -8.38 -10.45 -1.27
C PRO A 6 -7.35 -11.29 -2.05
N ALA A 7 -7.45 -11.27 -3.38
CA ALA A 7 -6.76 -12.21 -4.24
C ALA A 7 -5.30 -11.79 -4.52
N VAL A 8 -4.34 -12.53 -3.96
CA VAL A 8 -3.01 -12.65 -4.58
C VAL A 8 -3.24 -13.19 -5.99
N THR A 9 -2.92 -12.37 -7.00
CA THR A 9 -3.13 -12.75 -8.40
C THR A 9 -1.89 -13.51 -8.88
N LEU A 10 -2.06 -14.81 -9.09
CA LEU A 10 -1.02 -15.70 -9.60
C LEU A 10 -0.98 -15.65 -11.12
N HIS A 11 0.12 -15.13 -11.68
CA HIS A 11 0.35 -15.22 -13.12
C HIS A 11 1.31 -16.37 -13.45
N ILE A 12 0.87 -17.25 -14.34
CA ILE A 12 1.69 -18.32 -14.93
C ILE A 12 2.25 -17.80 -16.25
N ALA A 13 3.57 -17.61 -16.31
CA ALA A 13 4.23 -17.24 -17.56
C ALA A 13 4.50 -18.51 -18.40
N PRO A 14 4.06 -18.59 -19.67
CA PRO A 14 4.48 -19.67 -20.56
C PRO A 14 5.96 -19.48 -20.92
N GLY A 15 6.80 -20.50 -20.69
CA GLY A 15 8.21 -20.46 -21.06
C GLY A 15 8.44 -20.77 -22.54
N THR A 16 9.56 -20.30 -23.06
CA THR A 16 10.05 -20.67 -24.39
C THR A 16 10.61 -22.09 -24.34
N ALA A 17 9.96 -23.05 -25.01
CA ALA A 17 10.53 -24.36 -25.24
C ALA A 17 11.75 -24.22 -26.16
N THR A 18 12.96 -24.23 -25.60
CA THR A 18 14.19 -24.40 -26.35
C THR A 18 14.22 -25.82 -26.92
N GLY A 19 13.80 -25.93 -28.18
CA GLY A 19 13.84 -27.18 -28.93
C GLY A 19 15.29 -27.67 -29.09
N ALA A 20 15.62 -28.74 -28.37
CA ALA A 20 16.82 -29.52 -28.64
C ALA A 20 16.67 -30.18 -30.02
N ARG A 21 17.45 -29.71 -31.00
CA ARG A 21 17.62 -30.39 -32.30
C ARG A 21 18.37 -31.71 -32.07
N GLY A 22 17.65 -32.82 -32.19
CA GLY A 22 18.21 -34.16 -32.33
C GLY A 22 18.05 -34.67 -33.76
N HIS A 23 19.17 -34.99 -34.41
CA HIS A 23 19.27 -35.55 -35.77
C HIS A 23 18.86 -37.04 -35.81
N GLY A 24 18.12 -37.43 -36.86
CA GLY A 24 18.30 -38.74 -37.56
C GLY A 24 17.16 -39.76 -37.50
N GLY A 25 16.73 -40.26 -38.67
CA GLY A 25 16.12 -41.60 -38.84
C GLY A 25 14.86 -41.67 -39.71
N ARG A 26 14.88 -42.48 -40.78
CA ARG A 26 13.88 -42.63 -41.85
C ARG A 26 12.73 -43.63 -41.55
N GLU A 27 11.61 -43.41 -42.26
CA GLU A 27 10.59 -44.31 -42.86
C GLU A 27 10.21 -45.67 -42.24
N GLY A 28 8.90 -45.93 -42.16
CA GLY A 28 8.31 -47.28 -42.08
C GLY A 28 6.80 -47.29 -41.74
N ASP A 29 6.01 -47.91 -42.62
CA ASP A 29 4.54 -47.86 -42.75
C ASP A 29 3.77 -48.91 -41.89
N ARG A 30 2.46 -48.64 -41.67
CA ARG A 30 1.30 -49.55 -41.38
C ARG A 30 0.99 -50.16 -39.98
N GLN A 31 -0.29 -49.89 -39.63
CA GLN A 31 -1.38 -50.78 -39.16
C GLN A 31 -1.71 -50.98 -37.64
N ARG A 32 -2.85 -50.36 -37.28
CA ARG A 32 -3.97 -50.78 -36.41
C ARG A 32 -3.77 -51.98 -35.46
N HIS A 33 -3.96 -51.77 -34.14
CA HIS A 33 -5.13 -52.25 -33.36
C HIS A 33 -5.00 -52.03 -31.83
N ARG A 34 -6.16 -51.73 -31.21
CA ARG A 34 -6.60 -52.02 -29.82
C ARG A 34 -6.14 -51.12 -28.64
N VAL A 35 -7.11 -50.33 -28.18
CA VAL A 35 -7.39 -49.82 -26.81
C VAL A 35 -7.82 -51.02 -25.92
N PRO A 36 -7.48 -51.14 -24.62
CA PRO A 36 -7.98 -50.31 -23.49
C PRO A 36 -6.90 -50.00 -22.41
N ALA A 37 -7.05 -49.15 -21.39
CA ALA A 37 -8.19 -48.85 -20.54
C ALA A 37 -8.09 -47.46 -19.87
N ARG A 38 -9.26 -47.01 -19.42
CA ARG A 38 -9.59 -45.77 -18.69
C ARG A 38 -8.65 -45.43 -17.53
N ALA A 39 -8.24 -44.16 -17.47
CA ALA A 39 -8.08 -43.44 -16.21
C ALA A 39 -9.04 -42.24 -16.23
N GLU A 40 -9.80 -42.14 -15.16
CA GLU A 40 -11.06 -41.43 -15.02
C GLU A 40 -10.87 -39.91 -14.92
N ARG A 41 -11.52 -39.16 -15.81
CA ARG A 41 -11.65 -37.70 -15.71
C ARG A 41 -12.57 -37.36 -14.53
N ARG A 42 -12.03 -36.91 -13.40
CA ARG A 42 -12.82 -36.15 -12.42
C ARG A 42 -12.86 -34.68 -12.87
N ARG A 43 -14.04 -34.26 -13.33
CA ARG A 43 -14.39 -32.85 -13.54
C ARG A 43 -14.53 -32.16 -12.18
N LEU A 44 -13.81 -31.08 -11.95
CA LEU A 44 -14.16 -30.07 -10.94
C LEU A 44 -15.04 -28.99 -11.59
N PRO A 45 -15.95 -28.34 -10.84
CA PRO A 45 -16.92 -27.39 -11.39
C PRO A 45 -16.26 -26.07 -11.86
N PRO A 46 -16.93 -25.27 -12.70
CA PRO A 46 -16.32 -24.14 -13.37
C PRO A 46 -16.29 -22.91 -12.45
N GLY A 47 -15.09 -22.47 -12.07
CA GLY A 47 -14.85 -21.12 -11.57
C GLY A 47 -14.26 -20.28 -12.70
N ARG A 48 -15.00 -19.29 -13.19
CA ARG A 48 -14.56 -18.38 -14.28
C ARG A 48 -13.36 -17.54 -13.82
N GLY A 49 -12.15 -17.97 -14.17
CA GLY A 49 -10.99 -17.09 -14.33
C GLY A 49 -10.78 -16.87 -15.82
N GLU A 50 -11.03 -15.67 -16.32
CA GLU A 50 -10.65 -15.31 -17.69
C GLU A 50 -9.13 -15.18 -17.77
N VAL A 51 -8.51 -16.14 -18.45
CA VAL A 51 -7.09 -16.12 -18.84
C VAL A 51 -6.93 -15.21 -20.05
N HIS A 52 -6.44 -13.99 -19.85
CA HIS A 52 -5.98 -13.13 -20.93
C HIS A 52 -4.64 -13.64 -21.47
N HIS A 53 -4.60 -13.94 -22.77
CA HIS A 53 -3.43 -14.47 -23.46
C HIS A 53 -2.75 -13.33 -24.22
N GLU A 54 -1.73 -12.71 -23.63
CA GLU A 54 -0.87 -11.74 -24.33
C GLU A 54 0.46 -12.42 -24.68
N GLY A 55 0.66 -12.68 -25.97
CA GLY A 55 1.87 -13.31 -26.49
C GLY A 55 3.01 -12.30 -26.57
N GLY A 56 4.00 -12.41 -25.67
CA GLY A 56 5.24 -11.64 -25.79
C GLY A 56 6.15 -11.55 -24.56
N THR A 57 5.71 -11.98 -23.38
CA THR A 57 6.35 -11.63 -22.09
C THR A 57 7.60 -12.44 -21.72
N ALA A 58 7.87 -13.56 -22.41
CA ALA A 58 8.88 -14.54 -22.00
C ALA A 58 10.33 -14.13 -22.31
N ALA A 59 10.58 -13.48 -23.46
CA ALA A 59 11.92 -13.10 -23.90
C ALA A 59 12.48 -11.92 -23.10
N THR A 60 11.62 -11.02 -22.61
CA THR A 60 12.01 -9.79 -21.89
C THR A 60 12.47 -10.04 -20.46
N ASN A 61 12.27 -11.25 -19.90
CA ASN A 61 12.48 -11.55 -18.48
C ASN A 61 13.43 -12.73 -18.18
N ASN A 62 14.23 -13.21 -19.14
CA ASN A 62 15.23 -14.29 -18.96
C ASN A 62 14.68 -15.55 -18.25
N ILE A 63 13.49 -16.02 -18.65
CA ILE A 63 12.83 -17.18 -18.04
C ILE A 63 13.39 -18.49 -18.65
N SER A 64 14.03 -19.34 -17.83
CA SER A 64 14.66 -20.60 -18.27
C SER A 64 13.96 -21.88 -17.76
N ALA A 65 13.09 -21.79 -16.74
CA ALA A 65 12.41 -22.94 -16.16
C ALA A 65 10.87 -22.77 -16.13
N THR A 66 10.15 -23.78 -16.62
CA THR A 66 8.69 -23.87 -16.57
C THR A 66 8.24 -24.92 -15.55
N PRO A 67 7.24 -24.64 -14.71
CA PRO A 67 6.50 -23.38 -14.59
C PRO A 67 7.24 -22.32 -13.75
N THR A 68 7.00 -21.05 -14.08
CA THR A 68 7.40 -19.90 -13.27
C THR A 68 6.15 -19.16 -12.83
N PHE A 69 6.06 -18.89 -11.54
CA PHE A 69 4.97 -18.19 -10.87
C PHE A 69 5.44 -16.83 -10.42
N LEU A 70 4.66 -15.80 -10.72
CA LEU A 70 4.92 -14.44 -10.27
C LEU A 70 3.87 -14.04 -9.24
N PHE A 71 4.33 -13.47 -8.13
CA PHE A 71 3.49 -13.00 -7.04
C PHE A 71 3.36 -11.50 -7.15
N PHE A 72 2.12 -11.01 -7.20
CA PHE A 72 1.82 -9.59 -7.28
C PHE A 72 0.95 -9.17 -6.09
N ARG A 73 1.23 -7.97 -5.59
CA ARG A 73 0.45 -7.27 -4.57
C ARG A 73 0.28 -5.82 -5.00
N ASN A 74 -0.95 -5.31 -5.03
CA ASN A 74 -1.25 -3.96 -5.52
C ASN A 74 -0.58 -3.64 -6.88
N LYS A 75 -0.56 -4.62 -7.80
CA LYS A 75 0.10 -4.57 -9.13
C LYS A 75 1.63 -4.44 -9.11
N VAL A 76 2.26 -4.53 -7.94
CA VAL A 76 3.71 -4.60 -7.78
C VAL A 76 4.12 -6.06 -7.64
N ARG A 77 5.16 -6.48 -8.36
CA ARG A 77 5.73 -7.82 -8.23
C ARG A 77 6.49 -7.91 -6.90
N ILE A 78 6.06 -8.81 -6.02
CA ILE A 78 6.65 -9.00 -4.70
C ILE A 78 7.57 -10.22 -4.64
N ASP A 79 7.33 -11.24 -5.47
CA ASP A 79 8.14 -12.45 -5.47
C ASP A 79 8.02 -13.21 -6.80
N GLN A 80 8.88 -14.20 -6.99
CA GLN A 80 8.87 -15.17 -8.09
C GLN A 80 9.21 -16.56 -7.55
N TYR A 81 8.50 -17.58 -8.01
CA TYR A 81 8.83 -18.99 -7.75
C TYR A 81 9.05 -19.71 -9.07
N GLN A 82 10.15 -20.46 -9.16
CA GLN A 82 10.49 -21.23 -10.35
C GLN A 82 10.50 -22.71 -9.98
N GLY A 83 9.82 -23.53 -10.78
CA GLY A 83 9.78 -24.98 -10.60
C GLY A 83 8.37 -25.53 -10.46
N ALA A 84 8.26 -26.85 -10.60
CA ALA A 84 7.00 -27.59 -10.56
C ALA A 84 6.65 -28.16 -9.16
N ASP A 85 7.38 -27.75 -8.11
CA ASP A 85 7.10 -28.20 -6.76
C ASP A 85 5.88 -27.47 -6.18
N ALA A 86 4.79 -28.22 -6.01
CA ALA A 86 3.52 -27.70 -5.52
C ALA A 86 3.59 -27.33 -4.04
N VAL A 87 4.40 -28.03 -3.24
CA VAL A 87 4.51 -27.76 -1.79
C VAL A 87 5.24 -26.45 -1.58
N GLY A 88 6.39 -26.25 -2.23
CA GLY A 88 7.11 -24.99 -2.15
C GLY A 88 6.35 -23.80 -2.74
N LEU A 89 5.50 -24.02 -3.76
CA LEU A 89 4.59 -22.99 -4.26
C LEU A 89 3.51 -22.65 -3.23
N GLU A 90 2.85 -23.64 -2.63
CA GLU A 90 1.84 -23.46 -1.59
C GLU A 90 2.42 -22.76 -0.36
N ASP A 91 3.64 -23.11 0.04
CA ASP A 91 4.35 -22.47 1.14
C ASP A 91 4.65 -21.00 0.83
N LYS A 92 5.06 -20.69 -0.41
CA LYS A 92 5.20 -19.29 -0.85
C LYS A 92 3.86 -18.55 -0.90
N ILE A 93 2.79 -19.19 -1.35
CA ILE A 93 1.44 -18.60 -1.36
C ILE A 93 1.02 -18.28 0.08
N LYS A 94 1.16 -19.22 1.02
CA LYS A 94 0.88 -18.99 2.44
C LYS A 94 1.76 -17.90 3.03
N GLN A 95 3.06 -17.93 2.75
CA GLN A 95 3.99 -16.90 3.20
C GLN A 95 3.55 -15.50 2.75
N HIS A 96 3.08 -15.32 1.51
CA HIS A 96 2.65 -14.00 1.01
C HIS A 96 1.22 -13.61 1.40
N LEU A 97 0.38 -14.57 1.80
CA LEU A 97 -0.94 -14.32 2.38
C LEU A 97 -0.84 -13.97 3.87
N GLU A 98 0.04 -14.63 4.62
CA GLU A 98 0.28 -14.38 6.05
C GLU A 98 1.16 -13.15 6.26
N ASN A 99 2.11 -12.91 5.35
CA ASN A 99 2.92 -11.69 5.36
C ASN A 99 2.25 -10.51 4.65
N ASP A 100 0.92 -10.49 4.62
CA ASP A 100 0.15 -9.40 4.06
C ASP A 100 0.09 -8.23 5.09
N PRO A 101 0.77 -7.08 4.91
CA PRO A 101 0.56 -5.90 5.76
C PRO A 101 -0.87 -5.32 5.71
N GLY A 102 -1.76 -5.85 4.87
CA GLY A 102 -3.20 -5.56 4.83
C GLY A 102 -4.06 -6.67 5.45
N ASN A 103 -3.43 -7.66 6.12
CA ASN A 103 -4.12 -8.55 7.06
C ASN A 103 -4.10 -7.98 8.50
N SER A 104 -3.50 -6.80 8.67
CA SER A 104 -3.98 -5.86 9.67
C SER A 104 -5.36 -5.41 9.21
N GLU A 105 -6.34 -5.41 10.11
CA GLU A 105 -7.76 -5.13 9.88
C GLU A 105 -8.05 -3.71 9.36
N ASP A 106 -7.50 -3.32 8.22
CA ASP A 106 -7.70 -1.99 7.62
C ASP A 106 -8.71 -2.11 6.48
N THR A 107 -9.93 -2.54 6.84
CA THR A 107 -11.09 -2.61 5.94
C THR A 107 -11.44 -1.27 5.31
N ASP A 108 -10.87 -0.19 5.84
CA ASP A 108 -11.22 1.19 5.51
C ASP A 108 -10.36 1.73 4.36
N ILE A 109 -9.27 1.06 3.97
CA ILE A 109 -8.43 1.50 2.84
C ILE A 109 -9.06 1.05 1.52
N PRO A 110 -9.42 1.97 0.61
CA PRO A 110 -10.04 1.59 -0.66
C PRO A 110 -9.08 0.76 -1.52
N LYS A 111 -9.65 -0.22 -2.24
CA LYS A 111 -8.89 -1.15 -3.09
C LYS A 111 -7.95 -0.41 -4.06
N GLY A 112 -6.68 -0.78 -4.04
CA GLY A 112 -5.65 -0.20 -4.91
C GLY A 112 -4.83 0.91 -4.26
N TYR A 113 -5.18 1.35 -3.05
CA TYR A 113 -4.37 2.22 -2.20
C TYR A 113 -3.78 1.43 -1.03
N MET A 114 -2.83 2.06 -0.34
CA MET A 114 -2.20 1.51 0.85
C MET A 114 -1.86 2.63 1.84
N ASP A 115 -1.64 2.25 3.09
CA ASP A 115 -1.03 3.10 4.09
C ASP A 115 0.39 3.51 3.65
N LEU A 116 0.66 4.81 3.68
CA LEU A 116 1.95 5.40 3.30
C LEU A 116 2.91 5.60 4.47
N LEU A 117 2.54 5.22 5.69
CA LEU A 117 3.40 5.23 6.87
C LEU A 117 4.79 4.60 6.63
N PRO A 118 4.92 3.45 5.91
CA PRO A 118 6.24 2.88 5.61
C PRO A 118 7.12 3.80 4.76
N PHE A 119 6.53 4.68 3.95
CA PHE A 119 7.25 5.61 3.10
C PHE A 119 7.63 6.91 3.80
N ILE A 120 7.23 7.12 5.07
CA ILE A 120 7.61 8.32 5.82
C ILE A 120 9.08 8.25 6.22
N ASN A 121 9.84 9.26 5.80
CA ASN A 121 11.20 9.49 6.27
C ASN A 121 11.15 10.32 7.57
N LYS A 122 11.13 9.64 8.70
CA LYS A 122 11.07 10.27 10.05
C LYS A 122 12.16 11.32 10.28
N ALA A 123 13.38 11.08 9.78
CA ALA A 123 14.49 12.02 9.95
C ALA A 123 14.31 13.34 9.17
N GLY A 124 13.41 13.36 8.18
CA GLY A 124 13.03 14.57 7.44
C GLY A 124 11.67 15.13 7.86
N CYS A 125 11.05 14.60 8.92
CA CYS A 125 9.83 15.17 9.48
C CYS A 125 10.16 16.23 10.53
N GLU A 126 9.27 17.19 10.67
CA GLU A 126 9.39 18.31 11.61
C GLU A 126 7.99 18.64 12.12
N CYS A 127 7.84 18.93 13.41
CA CYS A 127 6.60 19.41 13.97
C CYS A 127 6.86 20.65 14.82
N LEU A 128 6.17 21.75 14.53
CA LEU A 128 6.23 22.97 15.32
C LEU A 128 5.03 23.05 16.26
N ASN A 129 5.29 23.61 17.46
CA ASN A 129 4.35 23.69 18.57
C ASN A 129 3.90 22.32 19.09
N GLU A 130 4.72 21.28 18.96
CA GLU A 130 4.47 20.00 19.65
C GLU A 130 4.87 20.08 21.12
N SER A 131 4.13 19.40 21.98
CA SER A 131 4.48 19.22 23.39
C SER A 131 5.72 18.34 23.56
N ASP A 132 6.54 18.67 24.57
CA ASP A 132 7.71 17.88 24.97
C ASP A 132 7.36 16.43 25.36
N GLU A 133 6.16 16.20 25.91
CA GLU A 133 5.70 14.87 26.36
C GLU A 133 4.96 14.11 25.24
N HIS A 134 4.32 14.84 24.33
CA HIS A 134 3.38 14.32 23.35
C HIS A 134 3.73 14.78 21.92
N GLY A 135 4.91 14.36 21.45
CA GLY A 135 5.43 14.72 20.12
C GLY A 135 4.81 13.95 18.94
N PHE A 136 5.16 14.38 17.73
CA PHE A 136 4.63 13.92 16.45
C PHE A 136 4.75 12.42 16.21
N GLU A 137 5.83 11.79 16.69
CA GLU A 137 6.01 10.35 16.51
C GLU A 137 4.92 9.49 17.17
N ASN A 138 4.22 10.04 18.17
CA ASN A 138 3.16 9.35 18.88
C ASN A 138 1.92 9.16 18.00
N CYS A 139 1.50 10.18 17.27
CA CYS A 139 0.32 10.08 16.40
C CYS A 139 0.55 9.20 15.16
N LEU A 140 1.78 8.72 14.91
CA LEU A 140 2.06 7.75 13.85
C LEU A 140 1.80 6.30 14.28
N ARG A 141 1.48 6.07 15.56
CA ARG A 141 1.21 4.75 16.15
C ARG A 141 -0.28 4.61 16.40
N LYS A 142 -0.83 3.43 16.13
CA LYS A 142 -2.24 3.13 16.45
C LYS A 142 -2.34 2.54 17.86
N ASP A 143 -1.98 3.35 18.86
CA ASP A 143 -2.04 3.01 20.28
C ASP A 143 -2.66 4.17 21.10
N SER A 144 -2.43 4.21 22.42
CA SER A 144 -2.97 5.26 23.29
C SER A 144 -2.11 6.54 23.34
N SER A 145 -0.98 6.57 22.63
CA SER A 145 -0.15 7.77 22.52
C SER A 145 -0.77 8.76 21.53
N TYR A 146 -0.47 10.04 21.72
CA TYR A 146 -1.02 11.11 20.88
C TYR A 146 0.00 12.24 20.73
N LEU A 147 -0.22 13.05 19.70
CA LEU A 147 0.40 14.36 19.51
C LEU A 147 -0.50 15.41 20.18
N GLU A 148 0.09 16.33 20.93
CA GLU A 148 -0.59 17.49 21.53
C GLU A 148 0.19 18.76 21.25
N SER A 149 -0.51 19.88 21.07
CA SER A 149 0.12 21.19 20.96
C SER A 149 0.50 21.78 22.31
N ASP A 150 1.58 22.55 22.35
CA ASP A 150 2.16 23.06 23.62
C ASP A 150 1.58 24.40 24.06
N CYS A 151 1.52 25.38 23.16
CA CYS A 151 1.18 26.76 23.54
C CYS A 151 -0.25 27.18 23.21
N ASP A 152 -0.80 26.70 22.10
CA ASP A 152 -2.12 27.06 21.56
C ASP A 152 -2.66 25.94 20.65
N GLU A 153 -3.82 26.11 20.03
CA GLU A 153 -4.43 25.09 19.16
C GLU A 153 -3.66 24.79 17.87
N GLN A 154 -2.65 25.60 17.50
CA GLN A 154 -2.00 25.51 16.20
C GLN A 154 -0.93 24.42 16.18
N LEU A 155 -0.86 23.65 15.10
CA LEU A 155 0.22 22.68 14.86
C LEU A 155 0.71 22.82 13.43
N LEU A 156 2.02 22.74 13.23
CA LEU A 156 2.62 22.70 11.90
C LEU A 156 3.41 21.39 11.73
N ILE A 157 2.84 20.44 10.99
CA ILE A 157 3.39 19.10 10.82
C ILE A 157 3.94 18.95 9.41
N THR A 158 5.24 18.80 9.26
CA THR A 158 5.90 18.50 8.00
C THR A 158 6.29 17.02 7.94
N VAL A 159 5.80 16.33 6.92
CA VAL A 159 6.09 14.92 6.64
C VAL A 159 6.89 14.82 5.35
N ALA A 160 8.09 14.25 5.45
CA ALA A 160 8.88 13.89 4.28
C ALA A 160 8.67 12.41 3.91
N PHE A 161 8.61 12.12 2.62
CA PHE A 161 8.57 10.75 2.11
C PHE A 161 9.93 10.32 1.58
N SER A 162 10.29 9.05 1.78
CA SER A 162 11.53 8.43 1.28
C SER A 162 11.57 8.32 -0.25
N GLN A 163 10.42 8.44 -0.90
CA GLN A 163 10.26 8.48 -2.34
C GLN A 163 8.97 9.23 -2.71
N PRO A 164 8.82 9.70 -3.95
CA PRO A 164 7.60 10.38 -4.36
C PRO A 164 6.36 9.46 -4.26
N VAL A 165 5.28 10.01 -3.69
CA VAL A 165 3.99 9.32 -3.52
C VAL A 165 2.85 10.10 -4.15
N LYS A 166 1.71 9.44 -4.28
CA LYS A 166 0.41 10.01 -4.65
C LYS A 166 -0.50 9.93 -3.44
N LEU A 167 -1.03 11.05 -2.99
CA LEU A 167 -1.94 11.09 -1.83
C LEU A 167 -3.39 11.04 -2.31
N TYR A 168 -4.12 10.03 -1.88
CA TYR A 168 -5.54 9.86 -2.19
C TYR A 168 -6.42 10.38 -1.07
N SER A 169 -6.15 9.95 0.16
CA SER A 169 -6.84 10.39 1.37
C SER A 169 -5.87 10.40 2.54
N MET A 170 -6.34 10.82 3.71
CA MET A 170 -5.63 10.68 4.98
C MET A 170 -6.59 10.24 6.08
N LYS A 171 -6.07 9.56 7.09
CA LYS A 171 -6.74 9.41 8.39
C LYS A 171 -6.12 10.45 9.32
N LEU A 172 -6.94 11.26 9.96
CA LEU A 172 -6.51 12.24 10.93
C LEU A 172 -7.50 12.23 12.09
N GLN A 173 -7.15 11.51 13.14
CA GLN A 173 -8.03 11.18 14.25
C GLN A 173 -7.74 12.10 15.43
N GLY A 174 -8.78 12.43 16.18
CA GLY A 174 -8.68 13.25 17.38
C GLY A 174 -9.71 12.80 18.42
N PRO A 175 -9.60 13.29 19.66
CA PRO A 175 -10.56 13.00 20.71
C PRO A 175 -11.92 13.67 20.43
N ASP A 176 -13.00 13.09 20.97
CA ASP A 176 -14.37 13.59 20.89
C ASP A 176 -14.70 14.65 21.96
N ASN A 177 -13.70 15.10 22.71
CA ASN A 177 -13.81 16.10 23.77
C ASN A 177 -13.66 17.54 23.30
N GLY A 178 -13.55 17.79 21.99
CA GLY A 178 -13.37 19.13 21.41
C GLY A 178 -11.93 19.46 20.99
N GLN A 179 -10.91 18.75 21.51
CA GLN A 179 -9.50 19.01 21.16
C GLN A 179 -9.10 18.46 19.77
N GLY A 180 -9.98 17.76 19.06
CA GLY A 180 -9.69 17.25 17.71
C GLY A 180 -9.53 18.37 16.67
N PRO A 181 -8.71 18.17 15.62
CA PRO A 181 -8.42 19.19 14.62
C PRO A 181 -9.64 19.49 13.72
N LYS A 182 -9.87 20.76 13.40
CA LYS A 182 -11.02 21.23 12.61
C LYS A 182 -10.62 21.89 11.30
N SER A 183 -9.90 23.01 11.37
CA SER A 183 -9.47 23.76 10.18
C SER A 183 -8.04 23.39 9.81
N ILE A 184 -7.82 22.89 8.60
CA ILE A 184 -6.50 22.43 8.16
C ILE A 184 -6.15 22.98 6.80
N LYS A 185 -4.92 23.48 6.67
CA LYS A 185 -4.31 23.80 5.37
C LYS A 185 -3.22 22.79 5.03
N ILE A 186 -3.20 22.35 3.78
CA ILE A 186 -2.24 21.38 3.27
C ILE A 186 -1.39 22.03 2.19
N PHE A 187 -0.07 21.92 2.34
CA PHE A 187 0.95 22.35 1.40
C PHE A 187 1.80 21.14 0.99
N ILE A 188 2.38 21.17 -0.21
CA ILE A 188 3.26 20.09 -0.68
C ILE A 188 4.51 20.64 -1.33
N ASN A 189 5.60 19.87 -1.21
CA ASN A 189 6.87 20.12 -1.91
C ASN A 189 7.42 21.54 -1.71
N LEU A 190 7.29 22.06 -0.49
CA LEU A 190 7.81 23.38 -0.16
C LEU A 190 9.35 23.37 -0.24
N PRO A 191 9.97 24.44 -0.78
CA PRO A 191 11.42 24.50 -0.99
C PRO A 191 12.22 24.68 0.31
N ARG A 192 11.53 25.10 1.39
CA ARG A 192 12.07 25.33 2.74
C ARG A 192 10.99 25.01 3.77
N SER A 193 11.38 24.83 5.02
CA SER A 193 10.42 24.75 6.14
C SER A 193 9.54 26.00 6.18
N MET A 194 8.25 25.77 6.40
CA MET A 194 7.24 26.82 6.55
C MET A 194 7.12 27.17 8.04
N ASP A 195 6.75 28.42 8.32
CA ASP A 195 6.39 28.87 9.67
C ASP A 195 4.89 29.22 9.74
N PHE A 196 4.40 29.55 10.93
CA PHE A 196 2.98 29.87 11.16
C PHE A 196 2.53 31.10 10.37
N GLU A 197 3.34 32.17 10.30
CA GLU A 197 3.00 33.38 9.55
C GLU A 197 2.86 33.11 8.04
N GLU A 198 3.78 32.32 7.47
CA GLU A 198 3.74 31.90 6.07
C GLU A 198 2.54 30.98 5.81
N ALA A 199 2.23 30.05 6.72
CA ALA A 199 1.09 29.13 6.60
C ALA A 199 -0.27 29.86 6.66
N GLU A 200 -0.38 30.93 7.45
CA GLU A 200 -1.59 31.77 7.51
C GLU A 200 -1.84 32.53 6.22
N ARG A 201 -0.81 33.10 5.62
CA ARG A 201 -0.92 34.01 4.46
C ARG A 201 -0.91 33.29 3.12
N SER A 202 -0.26 32.13 3.05
CA SER A 202 -0.07 31.40 1.80
C SER A 202 -1.35 30.68 1.35
N GLU A 203 -1.52 30.57 0.03
CA GLU A 203 -2.57 29.75 -0.57
C GLU A 203 -2.20 28.27 -0.44
N PRO A 204 -3.04 27.44 0.21
CA PRO A 204 -2.75 26.03 0.36
C PRO A 204 -3.08 25.25 -0.92
N THR A 205 -2.38 24.13 -1.12
CA THR A 205 -2.74 23.15 -2.15
C THR A 205 -4.19 22.67 -1.93
N GLN A 206 -4.57 22.46 -0.67
CA GLN A 206 -5.95 22.19 -0.27
C GLN A 206 -6.20 22.73 1.14
N ALA A 207 -7.32 23.41 1.33
CA ALA A 207 -7.87 23.73 2.65
C ALA A 207 -9.03 22.77 2.97
N LEU A 208 -9.14 22.40 4.24
CA LEU A 208 -10.11 21.45 4.76
C LEU A 208 -10.80 22.02 5.99
N GLN A 209 -12.09 21.73 6.10
CA GLN A 209 -12.89 21.93 7.30
C GLN A 209 -13.42 20.57 7.69
N LEU A 210 -12.85 19.99 8.74
CA LEU A 210 -13.21 18.67 9.23
C LEU A 210 -14.45 18.76 10.11
N GLY A 211 -15.34 17.79 9.96
CA GLY A 211 -16.45 17.53 10.87
C GLY A 211 -16.06 16.51 11.95
N PRO A 212 -16.87 16.37 13.01
CA PRO A 212 -16.63 15.37 14.04
C PRO A 212 -16.53 13.93 13.50
N GLU A 213 -17.23 13.61 12.42
CA GLU A 213 -17.18 12.28 11.80
C GLU A 213 -15.88 12.02 11.02
N ASP A 214 -15.20 13.08 10.55
CA ASP A 214 -13.95 12.96 9.79
C ASP A 214 -12.77 12.57 10.68
N ILE A 215 -12.85 12.89 11.98
CA ILE A 215 -11.77 12.68 12.97
C ILE A 215 -11.97 11.42 13.83
N ARG A 216 -12.96 10.58 13.50
CA ARG A 216 -13.21 9.29 14.17
C ARG A 216 -12.25 8.22 13.67
N GLU A 217 -12.27 7.05 14.32
CA GLU A 217 -11.41 5.93 13.95
C GLU A 217 -11.60 5.46 12.49
N ASP A 218 -12.85 5.44 12.02
CA ASP A 218 -13.26 5.10 10.66
C ASP A 218 -13.31 6.31 9.70
N GLY A 219 -12.99 7.50 10.22
CA GLY A 219 -12.97 8.75 9.47
C GLY A 219 -11.90 8.73 8.37
N ILE A 220 -12.30 9.04 7.13
CA ILE A 220 -11.41 9.16 5.97
C ILE A 220 -11.55 10.55 5.37
N VAL A 221 -10.48 11.33 5.46
CA VAL A 221 -10.43 12.66 4.89
C VAL A 221 -9.99 12.58 3.42
N GLN A 222 -10.93 12.81 2.51
CA GLN A 222 -10.67 12.74 1.07
C GLN A 222 -9.81 13.92 0.59
N LEU A 223 -8.67 13.61 -0.02
CA LEU A 223 -7.83 14.63 -0.67
C LEU A 223 -8.21 14.75 -2.15
N ARG A 224 -7.93 15.92 -2.73
CA ARG A 224 -8.10 16.19 -4.15
C ARG A 224 -6.96 15.54 -4.92
N TYR A 225 -7.01 14.22 -5.06
CA TYR A 225 -5.98 13.35 -5.66
C TYR A 225 -5.24 13.96 -6.87
N VAL A 226 -5.95 14.65 -7.78
CA VAL A 226 -5.35 15.32 -8.95
C VAL A 226 -4.27 16.35 -8.63
N LYS A 227 -4.31 16.97 -7.44
CA LYS A 227 -3.28 17.91 -6.96
C LYS A 227 -2.09 17.20 -6.28
N PHE A 228 -2.27 15.95 -5.86
CA PHE A 228 -1.31 15.20 -5.06
C PHE A 228 -0.75 14.00 -5.83
N GLN A 229 -0.34 14.21 -7.09
CA GLN A 229 0.18 13.14 -7.96
C GLN A 229 1.69 12.87 -7.81
N ASN A 230 2.43 13.80 -7.20
CA ASN A 230 3.88 13.70 -7.04
C ASN A 230 4.30 14.48 -5.80
N VAL A 231 4.22 13.83 -4.64
CA VAL A 231 4.47 14.43 -3.34
C VAL A 231 5.74 13.83 -2.75
N ASN A 232 6.73 14.67 -2.49
CA ASN A 232 7.97 14.35 -1.78
C ASN A 232 7.88 14.77 -0.31
N SER A 233 7.20 15.88 -0.03
CA SER A 233 6.91 16.34 1.32
C SER A 233 5.52 16.99 1.37
N VAL A 234 4.88 16.92 2.53
CA VAL A 234 3.59 17.54 2.81
C VAL A 234 3.64 18.23 4.15
N THR A 235 3.14 19.46 4.22
CA THR A 235 3.01 20.24 5.45
C THR A 235 1.54 20.44 5.74
N LEU A 236 1.10 20.02 6.93
CA LEU A 236 -0.22 20.23 7.48
C LEU A 236 -0.14 21.37 8.49
N PHE A 237 -0.92 22.42 8.28
CA PHE A 237 -1.14 23.47 9.25
C PHE A 237 -2.53 23.30 9.85
N VAL A 238 -2.58 22.87 11.11
CA VAL A 238 -3.81 22.84 11.89
C VAL A 238 -4.01 24.21 12.51
N GLN A 239 -5.12 24.86 12.19
CA GLN A 239 -5.40 26.24 12.59
C GLN A 239 -6.34 26.35 13.78
N SER A 240 -7.20 25.35 14.00
CA SER A 240 -8.19 25.32 15.08
C SER A 240 -8.66 23.91 15.36
N ASN A 241 -9.20 23.72 16.56
CA ASN A 241 -9.88 22.51 17.01
C ASN A 241 -11.42 22.68 17.01
N HIS A 242 -12.13 21.64 17.47
CA HIS A 242 -13.59 21.58 17.45
C HIS A 242 -14.29 22.30 18.60
N GLY A 243 -13.65 22.42 19.76
CA GLY A 243 -14.26 22.83 21.03
C GLY A 243 -13.87 24.21 21.54
N ASP A 244 -13.13 25.01 20.76
CA ASP A 244 -12.44 26.22 21.25
C ASP A 244 -11.54 25.90 22.45
N GLU A 245 -10.93 24.71 22.44
CA GLU A 245 -9.99 24.24 23.46
C GLU A 245 -8.63 24.93 23.29
N GLU A 246 -7.85 25.05 24.37
CA GLU A 246 -6.55 25.71 24.31
C GLU A 246 -5.51 24.93 23.50
N THR A 247 -5.66 23.61 23.40
CA THR A 247 -4.72 22.73 22.69
C THR A 247 -5.44 21.81 21.71
N THR A 248 -4.72 21.38 20.69
CA THR A 248 -5.18 20.39 19.72
C THR A 248 -4.51 19.06 20.00
N ARG A 249 -5.29 17.97 19.94
CA ARG A 249 -4.80 16.59 20.05
C ARG A 249 -5.06 15.78 18.78
N ILE A 250 -4.03 15.07 18.32
CA ILE A 250 -4.11 14.13 17.21
C ILE A 250 -3.70 12.76 17.73
N THR A 251 -4.65 11.83 17.77
CA THR A 251 -4.44 10.47 18.30
C THR A 251 -3.83 9.54 17.26
N TYR A 252 -4.20 9.71 15.99
CA TYR A 252 -3.64 8.92 14.91
C TYR A 252 -3.64 9.68 13.58
N PHE A 253 -2.56 9.52 12.83
CA PHE A 253 -2.35 10.20 11.57
C PHE A 253 -1.62 9.30 10.59
N THR A 254 -2.20 9.15 9.39
CA THR A 254 -1.50 8.57 8.25
C THR A 254 -2.05 9.08 6.92
N PHE A 255 -1.25 8.99 5.87
CA PHE A 255 -1.70 9.17 4.50
C PHE A 255 -2.01 7.84 3.82
N ILE A 256 -3.04 7.84 2.99
CA ILE A 256 -3.44 6.72 2.16
C ILE A 256 -3.21 7.07 0.70
N GLY A 257 -2.56 6.18 -0.04
CA GLY A 257 -2.19 6.47 -1.41
C GLY A 257 -1.38 5.37 -2.08
N THR A 258 -0.50 5.76 -2.99
CA THR A 258 0.42 4.84 -3.69
C THR A 258 1.76 5.51 -3.95
N PRO A 259 2.87 4.78 -3.99
CA PRO A 259 4.11 5.33 -4.53
C PRO A 259 3.97 5.68 -6.02
N VAL A 260 4.70 6.69 -6.50
CA VAL A 260 4.68 7.08 -7.92
C VAL A 260 5.31 6.00 -8.80
N GLN A 261 6.36 5.35 -8.30
CA GLN A 261 7.04 4.23 -8.95
C GLN A 261 6.83 2.94 -8.14
N ALA A 262 6.80 1.80 -8.81
CA ALA A 262 6.70 0.51 -8.14
C ALA A 262 7.93 0.26 -7.27
N THR A 263 7.75 0.21 -5.95
CA THR A 263 8.81 -0.09 -4.98
C THR A 263 8.94 -1.60 -4.81
N ASN A 264 10.17 -2.12 -4.77
CA ASN A 264 10.40 -3.51 -4.39
C ASN A 264 10.11 -3.70 -2.89
N MET A 265 8.96 -4.28 -2.57
CA MET A 265 8.52 -4.45 -1.18
C MET A 265 9.40 -5.40 -0.36
N ASN A 266 10.34 -6.12 -0.98
CA ASN A 266 11.36 -6.91 -0.27
C ASN A 266 12.37 -6.04 0.49
N ASP A 267 12.52 -4.77 0.11
CA ASP A 267 13.45 -3.84 0.76
C ASP A 267 12.90 -3.33 2.11
N PHE A 268 11.60 -3.53 2.36
CA PHE A 268 10.94 -3.20 3.62
C PHE A 268 11.05 -4.35 4.62
N LYS A 269 12.06 -4.28 5.48
CA LYS A 269 12.08 -5.08 6.72
C LYS A 269 10.95 -4.58 7.61
N ARG A 270 10.04 -5.48 7.98
CA ARG A 270 9.07 -5.22 9.03
C ARG A 270 9.82 -4.79 10.28
N VAL A 271 9.47 -3.62 10.83
CA VAL A 271 9.68 -3.37 12.26
C VAL A 271 8.66 -4.26 12.96
N SER A 272 8.98 -5.55 13.06
CA SER A 272 8.25 -6.49 13.90
C SER A 272 8.37 -5.97 15.32
N SER A 273 7.27 -5.45 15.85
CA SER A 273 6.87 -5.56 17.26
C SER A 273 8.02 -5.94 18.20
N LEU A 274 8.74 -4.94 18.73
CA LEU A 274 9.37 -5.15 20.02
C LEU A 274 8.23 -5.23 21.04
N LEU A 275 8.03 -6.44 21.55
CA LEU A 275 7.33 -6.73 22.80
C LEU A 275 7.94 -5.97 23.97
#